data_AF-V4PTE1-F1
#
_entry.id   AF-V4PTE1-F1
#
_cell.length_a   1.000
_cell.length_b   1.000
_cell.length_c   1.000
_cell.angle_alpha   90.00
_cell.angle_beta   90.00
_cell.angle_gamma   90.00
#
_symmetry.space_group_name_H-M   'P 1'
#
loop_
_entity.id
_entity.type
_entity.pdbx_description
1 polymer ?
#
loop_
_entity_poly.entity_id
_entity_poly.type
_entity_poly.pdbx_seq_one_letter_code
_entity_poly.pdbx_strand_id
1 'polypeptide(L)'
;MATANLRKGYLLGLATFSIWGMFPLYFKALEQYGALEIVTQRVIWSAVFGSLVLLVWRHPGWWRELLAHPRRLGVLGISSVLIAANWLIYVWAVNHDRMVEASLGYYINPLVNVLLGMIVLRERLRPLQWL
;
A
#
# COMPACT_ATOMS: atom_id res chain seq x y z
N MET A 1 -22.66 14.62 -12.59
CA MET A 1 -21.47 14.52 -11.70
C MET A 1 -21.93 14.77 -10.28
N ALA A 2 -21.88 13.77 -9.39
CA ALA A 2 -22.15 14.01 -7.97
C ALA A 2 -21.07 14.95 -7.42
N THR A 3 -21.46 16.12 -6.92
CA THR A 3 -20.53 17.06 -6.29
C THR A 3 -19.89 16.36 -5.10
N ALA A 4 -18.56 16.24 -5.13
CA ALA A 4 -17.81 15.58 -4.06
C ALA A 4 -18.11 16.30 -2.74
N ASN A 5 -18.69 15.57 -1.77
CA ASN A 5 -19.04 16.13 -0.48
C ASN A 5 -17.76 16.32 0.35
N LEU A 6 -17.22 17.53 0.36
CA LEU A 6 -15.96 17.89 1.01
C LEU A 6 -15.92 17.43 2.48
N ARG A 7 -17.02 17.60 3.23
CA ARG A 7 -17.11 17.16 4.63
C ARG A 7 -16.93 15.65 4.77
N LYS A 8 -17.58 14.85 3.91
CA LYS A 8 -17.37 13.39 3.90
C LYS A 8 -15.93 13.04 3.52
N GLY A 9 -15.34 13.76 2.57
CA GLY A 9 -13.94 13.58 2.19
C GLY A 9 -12.98 13.80 3.36
N TYR A 10 -13.15 14.89 4.11
CA TYR A 10 -12.34 15.18 5.30
C TYR A 10 -12.50 14.13 6.40
N LEU A 11 -13.73 13.70 6.66
CA LEU A 11 -14.00 12.66 7.66
C LEU A 11 -13.35 11.32 7.28
N LEU A 12 -13.47 10.91 6.01
CA LEU A 12 -12.84 9.69 5.51
C LEU A 12 -11.31 9.78 5.55
N GLY A 13 -10.74 10.93 5.18
CA GLY A 13 -9.30 11.18 5.26
C GLY A 13 -8.79 11.09 6.70
N LEU A 14 -9.42 11.79 7.63
CA LEU A 14 -9.10 11.73 9.06
C LEU A 14 -9.18 10.30 9.60
N ALA A 15 -10.29 9.60 9.34
CA ALA A 15 -10.45 8.22 9.79
C ALA A 15 -9.33 7.31 9.23
N THR A 16 -9.01 7.45 7.94
CA THR A 16 -7.96 6.66 7.29
C THR A 16 -6.60 6.93 7.93
N PHE A 17 -6.21 8.19 8.10
CA PHE A 17 -4.92 8.56 8.70
C PHE A 17 -4.84 8.17 10.18
N SER A 18 -5.94 8.29 10.93
CA SER A 18 -6.01 7.82 12.33
C SER A 18 -5.83 6.31 12.42
N ILE A 19 -6.55 5.53 11.62
CA ILE A 19 -6.40 4.07 11.58
C ILE A 19 -4.96 3.70 11.21
N TRP A 20 -4.40 4.36 10.20
CA TRP A 20 -3.04 4.09 9.76
C TRP A 20 -1.99 4.45 10.81
N GLY A 21 -2.17 5.55 11.53
CA GLY A 21 -1.29 5.96 12.62
C GLY A 21 -1.29 4.98 13.81
N MET A 22 -2.35 4.19 13.98
CA MET A 22 -2.44 3.17 15.04
C MET A 22 -1.79 1.83 14.67
N PHE A 23 -1.54 1.55 13.38
CA PHE A 23 -0.89 0.28 12.95
C PHE A 23 0.45 -0.03 13.64
N PRO A 24 1.39 0.92 13.79
CA PRO A 24 2.64 0.61 14.46
C PRO A 24 2.44 0.13 15.91
N LEU A 25 1.45 0.65 16.63
CA LEU A 25 1.10 0.18 17.99
C LEU A 25 0.62 -1.28 17.95
N TYR A 26 -0.20 -1.63 16.96
CA TYR A 26 -0.65 -3.00 16.74
C TYR A 26 0.52 -3.95 16.43
N PHE A 27 1.46 -3.56 15.56
CA PHE A 27 2.62 -4.41 15.26
C PHE A 27 3.58 -4.53 16.43
N LYS A 28 3.76 -3.46 17.21
CA LYS A 28 4.56 -3.52 18.43
C LYS A 28 3.94 -4.48 19.46
N ALA A 29 2.62 -4.53 19.57
CA ALA A 29 1.93 -5.53 20.40
C ALA A 29 2.11 -6.98 19.91
N LEU A 30 2.48 -7.16 18.63
CA LEU A 30 2.78 -8.45 18.01
C LEU A 30 4.27 -8.71 17.86
N GLU A 31 5.16 -7.93 18.51
CA GLU A 31 6.61 -8.06 18.36
C GLU A 31 7.16 -9.45 18.71
N GLN A 32 6.42 -10.23 19.50
CA GLN A 32 6.71 -11.62 19.81
C GLN A 32 6.69 -12.56 18.58
N TYR A 33 6.01 -12.17 17.51
CA TYR A 33 5.93 -12.92 16.25
C TYR A 33 6.92 -12.37 15.22
N GLY A 34 7.45 -13.26 14.37
CA GLY A 34 8.35 -12.86 13.31
C GLY A 34 7.67 -11.92 12.31
N ALA A 35 8.38 -10.88 11.84
CA ALA A 35 7.83 -9.95 10.83
C ALA A 35 7.34 -10.70 9.57
N LEU A 36 8.02 -11.77 9.18
CA LEU A 36 7.64 -12.62 8.05
C LEU A 36 6.33 -13.39 8.31
N GLU A 37 6.09 -13.83 9.54
CA GLU A 37 4.85 -14.51 9.90
C GLU A 37 3.67 -13.54 9.85
N ILE A 38 3.83 -12.35 10.42
CA ILE A 38 2.82 -11.28 10.39
C ILE A 38 2.45 -10.92 8.95
N VAL A 39 3.45 -10.69 8.09
CA VAL A 39 3.22 -10.34 6.69
C VAL A 39 2.60 -11.50 5.92
N THR A 40 3.04 -12.74 6.14
CA THR A 40 2.46 -13.94 5.50
C THR A 40 0.98 -14.08 5.83
N GLN A 41 0.61 -14.00 7.11
CA GLN A 41 -0.78 -14.04 7.55
C GLN A 41 -1.59 -12.91 6.92
N ARG A 42 -1.04 -11.69 6.88
CA ARG A 42 -1.69 -10.54 6.27
C ARG A 42 -1.93 -10.74 4.77
N VAL A 43 -0.97 -11.31 4.04
CA VAL A 43 -1.11 -11.61 2.60
C VAL A 43 -2.18 -12.68 2.37
N ILE A 44 -2.18 -13.76 3.15
CA ILE A 44 -3.18 -14.84 3.04
C ILE A 44 -4.59 -14.29 3.28
N TRP A 45 -4.81 -13.56 4.38
CA TRP A 45 -6.12 -12.99 4.68
C TRP A 45 -6.56 -11.93 3.67
N SER A 46 -5.62 -11.12 3.16
CA SER A 46 -5.92 -10.15 2.10
C SER A 46 -6.32 -10.84 0.80
N ALA A 47 -5.66 -11.95 0.45
CA ALA A 47 -6.00 -12.75 -0.73
C ALA A 47 -7.37 -13.39 -0.57
N VAL A 48 -7.65 -14.04 0.56
CA VAL A 48 -8.96 -14.66 0.84
C VAL A 48 -10.08 -13.61 0.80
N PHE A 49 -9.94 -12.52 1.54
CA PHE A 49 -10.96 -11.47 1.58
C PHE A 49 -11.13 -10.79 0.21
N GLY A 50 -10.02 -10.48 -0.48
CA GLY A 50 -10.05 -9.92 -1.82
C GLY A 50 -10.75 -10.83 -2.83
N SER A 51 -10.46 -12.13 -2.80
CA SER A 51 -11.15 -13.13 -3.63
C SER A 51 -12.65 -13.19 -3.33
N LEU A 52 -13.06 -13.17 -2.06
CA LEU A 52 -14.47 -13.15 -1.68
C LEU A 52 -15.19 -11.90 -2.18
N VAL A 53 -14.59 -10.73 -2.04
CA VAL A 53 -15.15 -9.47 -2.56
C VAL A 53 -15.26 -9.52 -4.09
N LEU A 54 -14.22 -10.01 -4.78
CA LEU A 54 -14.24 -10.14 -6.24
C LEU A 54 -15.31 -11.13 -6.72
N LEU A 55 -15.58 -12.20 -5.98
CA LEU A 55 -16.67 -13.12 -6.32
C LEU A 55 -18.05 -12.45 -6.32
N VAL A 56 -18.26 -11.47 -5.43
CA VAL A 56 -19.53 -10.73 -5.35
C VAL A 56 -19.59 -9.60 -6.38
N TRP A 57 -18.47 -8.91 -6.64
CA TRP A 57 -18.43 -7.70 -7.48
C TRP A 57 -18.10 -7.94 -8.96
N ARG A 58 -17.46 -9.06 -9.33
CA ARG A 58 -17.03 -9.35 -10.71
C ARG A 58 -17.75 -10.57 -11.28
N HIS A 59 -17.88 -10.58 -12.61
CA HIS A 59 -18.38 -11.73 -13.36
C HIS A 59 -17.47 -12.97 -13.14
N PRO A 60 -18.03 -14.19 -12.99
CA PRO A 60 -17.29 -15.42 -12.66
C PRO A 60 -16.13 -15.80 -13.60
N GLY A 61 -16.07 -15.25 -14.81
CA GLY A 61 -14.99 -15.45 -15.77
C GLY A 61 -13.74 -14.59 -15.55
N TRP A 62 -13.70 -13.72 -14.54
CA TRP A 62 -12.59 -12.77 -14.31
C TRP A 62 -11.23 -13.46 -14.16
N TRP A 63 -11.19 -14.65 -13.54
CA TRP A 63 -9.95 -15.41 -13.35
C TRP A 63 -9.35 -15.90 -14.68
N ARG A 64 -10.21 -16.37 -15.60
CA ARG A 64 -9.79 -16.81 -16.93
C ARG A 64 -9.27 -15.64 -17.77
N GLU A 65 -9.93 -14.49 -17.69
CA GLU A 65 -9.50 -13.27 -18.37
C GLU A 65 -8.13 -12.80 -17.89
N LEU A 66 -7.86 -12.90 -16.58
CA LEU A 66 -6.57 -12.57 -16.00
C LEU A 66 -5.46 -13.51 -16.50
N LEU A 67 -5.71 -14.82 -16.50
CA LEU A 67 -4.79 -15.83 -17.02
C LEU A 67 -4.51 -15.70 -18.52
N ALA A 68 -5.47 -15.22 -19.30
CA ALA A 68 -5.29 -14.95 -20.73
C ALA A 68 -4.32 -13.78 -21.01
N HIS A 69 -3.94 -12.98 -20.01
CA HIS A 69 -3.07 -11.82 -20.16
C HIS A 69 -1.79 -11.96 -19.30
N PRO A 70 -0.80 -12.78 -19.72
CA PRO A 70 0.39 -13.09 -18.92
C PRO A 70 1.22 -11.86 -18.56
N ARG A 71 1.23 -10.83 -19.41
CA ARG A 71 1.90 -9.55 -19.12
C ARG A 71 1.27 -8.82 -17.93
N ARG A 72 -0.07 -8.82 -17.82
CA ARG A 72 -0.76 -8.20 -16.67
C ARG A 72 -0.45 -8.97 -15.38
N LEU A 73 -0.45 -10.29 -15.46
CA LEU A 73 -0.06 -11.16 -14.34
C LEU A 73 1.38 -10.91 -13.89
N GLY A 74 2.34 -10.79 -14.83
CA GLY A 74 3.72 -10.48 -14.50
C GLY A 74 3.87 -9.14 -13.77
N VAL A 75 3.19 -8.09 -14.26
CA VAL A 75 3.18 -6.78 -13.60
C VAL A 75 2.56 -6.87 -12.20
N LEU A 76 1.41 -7.53 -12.05
CA LEU A 76 0.77 -7.72 -10.75
C LEU A 76 1.63 -8.52 -9.78
N GLY A 77 2.33 -9.56 -10.27
CA GLY A 77 3.27 -10.35 -9.47
C GLY A 77 4.43 -9.49 -8.95
N ILE A 78 5.08 -8.72 -9.83
CA ILE A 78 6.17 -7.81 -9.44
C ILE A 78 5.65 -6.76 -8.44
N SER A 79 4.51 -6.12 -8.71
CA SER A 79 3.90 -5.16 -7.79
C SER A 79 3.58 -5.80 -6.44
N SER A 80 3.08 -7.03 -6.42
CA SER A 80 2.77 -7.76 -5.18
C SER A 80 4.03 -8.04 -4.37
N VAL A 81 5.12 -8.46 -5.01
CA VAL A 81 6.42 -8.68 -4.34
C VAL A 81 6.97 -7.37 -3.78
N LEU A 82 6.91 -6.27 -4.54
CA LEU A 82 7.37 -4.96 -4.07
C LEU A 82 6.56 -4.47 -2.86
N ILE A 83 5.23 -4.65 -2.89
CA ILE A 83 4.35 -4.30 -1.77
C ILE A 83 4.65 -5.20 -0.56
N ALA A 84 4.83 -6.50 -0.76
CA ALA A 84 5.16 -7.43 0.32
C ALA A 84 6.52 -7.10 0.96
N ALA A 85 7.54 -6.81 0.15
CA ALA A 85 8.85 -6.38 0.62
C ALA A 85 8.77 -5.06 1.40
N ASN A 86 8.00 -4.08 0.91
CA ASN A 86 7.77 -2.83 1.63
C ASN A 86 7.14 -3.07 3.01
N TRP A 87 6.10 -3.90 3.07
CA TRP A 87 5.46 -4.25 4.34
C TRP A 87 6.38 -5.02 5.28
N LEU A 88 7.19 -5.92 4.75
CA LEU A 88 8.16 -6.68 5.54
C LEU A 88 9.20 -5.75 6.18
N ILE A 89 9.78 -4.83 5.40
CA ILE A 89 10.73 -3.83 5.90
C ILE A 89 10.08 -2.98 6.99
N TYR A 90 8.83 -2.56 6.79
CA TYR A 90 8.10 -1.76 7.77
C TYR A 90 7.88 -2.50 9.10
N VAL A 91 7.31 -3.71 9.06
CA VAL A 91 7.06 -4.51 10.28
C VAL A 91 8.37 -4.87 10.96
N TRP A 92 9.41 -5.22 10.18
CA TRP A 92 10.75 -5.46 10.72
C TRP A 92 11.30 -4.24 11.45
N ALA A 93 11.18 -3.04 10.87
CA ALA A 93 11.64 -1.81 11.48
C ALA A 93 10.88 -1.48 12.78
N VAL A 94 9.56 -1.73 12.83
CA VAL A 94 8.77 -1.56 14.05
C VAL A 94 9.20 -2.54 15.14
N ASN A 95 9.42 -3.82 14.79
CA ASN A 95 9.87 -4.83 15.76
C ASN A 95 11.28 -4.55 16.32
N HIS A 96 12.14 -3.86 15.58
CA HIS A 96 13.51 -3.52 16.01
C HIS A 96 13.64 -2.10 16.59
N ASP A 97 12.53 -1.48 17.00
CA ASP A 97 12.51 -0.11 17.57
C ASP A 97 13.03 0.99 16.60
N ARG A 98 13.08 0.70 15.30
CA ARG A 98 13.46 1.63 14.22
C ARG A 98 12.23 2.31 13.60
N MET A 99 11.14 2.43 14.36
CA MET A 99 9.88 3.00 13.89
C MET A 99 10.03 4.44 13.37
N VAL A 100 10.84 5.27 14.06
CA VAL A 100 11.09 6.66 13.63
C VAL A 100 11.76 6.71 12.26
N GLU A 101 12.71 5.82 12.00
CA GLU A 101 13.41 5.74 10.71
C GLU A 101 12.49 5.25 9.59
N ALA A 102 11.63 4.28 9.90
CA ALA A 102 10.60 3.84 8.96
C ALA A 102 9.65 5.00 8.60
N SER A 103 9.19 5.77 9.59
CA SER A 103 8.36 6.95 9.38
C SER A 103 9.07 8.03 8.54
N LEU A 104 10.36 8.28 8.79
CA LEU A 104 11.17 9.18 7.95
C LEU A 104 11.26 8.68 6.50
N GLY A 105 11.45 7.37 6.29
CA GLY A 105 11.39 6.77 4.96
C GLY A 105 10.06 7.00 4.25
N TYR A 106 8.93 6.91 4.96
CA TYR A 106 7.61 7.24 4.41
C TYR A 106 7.45 8.74 4.10
N TYR A 107 8.05 9.64 4.88
CA TYR A 107 8.08 11.07 4.54
C TYR A 107 8.91 11.38 3.29
N ILE A 108 9.94 10.58 3.00
CA ILE A 108 10.77 10.71 1.78
C ILE A 108 10.05 10.15 0.54
N ASN A 109 9.11 9.20 0.73
CA ASN A 109 8.43 8.51 -0.37
C ASN A 109 7.77 9.45 -1.41
N PRO A 110 7.05 10.53 -1.04
CA PRO A 110 6.52 11.51 -1.99
C PRO A 110 7.61 12.17 -2.85
N LEU A 111 8.76 12.52 -2.26
CA LEU A 111 9.87 13.12 -2.99
C LEU A 111 10.45 12.13 -4.02
N VAL A 112 10.58 10.86 -3.63
CA VAL A 112 11.01 9.79 -4.54
C VAL A 112 9.99 9.57 -5.65
N ASN A 113 8.69 9.60 -5.35
CA ASN A 113 7.64 9.48 -6.37
C ASN A 113 7.67 10.65 -7.35
N VAL A 114 7.87 11.87 -6.87
CA VAL A 114 8.05 13.06 -7.71
C VAL A 114 9.29 12.93 -8.60
N LEU A 115 10.42 12.49 -8.03
CA LEU A 115 11.65 12.25 -8.77
C LEU A 115 11.47 11.18 -9.86
N LEU A 116 10.81 10.06 -9.54
CA LEU A 116 10.47 9.02 -10.50
C LEU A 116 9.52 9.53 -11.58
N GLY A 117 8.54 10.37 -11.25
CA GLY A 117 7.69 11.05 -12.23
C GLY A 117 8.50 11.93 -13.18
N MET A 118 9.46 12.70 -12.68
CA MET A 118 10.34 13.51 -13.52
C MET A 118 11.25 12.66 -14.43
N ILE A 119 11.81 11.55 -13.94
CA ILE A 119 12.76 10.73 -14.70
C ILE A 119 12.04 9.81 -15.68
N VAL A 120 11.02 9.10 -15.22
CA VAL A 120 10.31 8.04 -15.98
C VAL A 120 9.23 8.64 -16.87
N LEU A 121 8.40 9.54 -16.33
CA LEU A 121 7.31 10.17 -17.08
C LEU A 121 7.72 11.48 -17.78
N ARG A 122 8.94 11.98 -17.50
CA ARG A 122 9.48 13.24 -18.05
C ARG A 122 8.62 14.47 -17.72
N GLU A 123 7.94 14.43 -16.57
CA GLU A 123 7.13 15.55 -16.09
C GLU A 123 8.01 16.73 -15.68
N ARG A 124 7.61 17.95 -16.06
CA ARG A 124 8.28 19.20 -15.65
C ARG A 124 7.55 19.81 -14.46
N LEU A 125 8.21 19.89 -13.32
CA LEU A 125 7.68 20.58 -12.15
C LEU A 125 7.56 22.09 -12.40
N ARG A 126 6.43 22.68 -12.00
CA ARG A 126 6.23 24.13 -12.01
C ARG A 126 7.11 24.79 -10.92
N PRO A 127 7.51 26.06 -11.06
CA PRO A 127 8.40 26.73 -10.10
C PRO A 127 7.90 26.68 -8.64
N LEU A 128 6.59 26.77 -8.42
CA LEU A 128 5.97 26.67 -7.09
C LEU A 128 5.89 25.24 -6.54
N GLN A 129 6.16 24.20 -7.34
CA GLN A 129 6.23 22.80 -6.89
C GLN A 129 7.67 22.41 -6.48
N TRP A 130 8.66 23.25 -6.78
CA TRP A 130 10.05 23.09 -6.33
C TRP A 130 10.31 23.68 -4.95
N LEU A 131 9.46 24.62 -4.51
CA LEU A 131 9.58 25.38 -3.29
C LEU A 131 8.74 24.72 -2.18
#